data_AF-A0A2N5FEP0-F1
#
_entry.id   AF-A0A2N5FEP0-F1
#
_cell.length_a   1.000
_cell.length_b   1.000
_cell.length_c   1.000
_cell.angle_alpha   90.00
_cell.angle_beta   90.00
_cell.angle_gamma   90.00
#
_symmetry.space_group_name_H-M   'P 1'
#
loop_
_entity.id
_entity.type
_entity.pdbx_description
1 polymer ?
#
loop_
_entity_poly.entity_id
_entity_poly.type
_entity_poly.pdbx_seq_one_letter_code
_entity_poly.pdbx_strand_id
1 'polypeptide(L)'
;MEKDIQADIVMMDIPLLDTTQYKDRLGTFIADLVLQILSWMAQEERDRIRKRQREGIDVALEKGVVFGRSKKQATDGFNEIYTRKAGELTAVKAMGELNVN
;
A
#
# COMPACT_ATOMS: atom_id res chain seq x y z
N MET A 1 -6.69 -5.44 18.43
CA MET A 1 -7.27 -4.14 18.05
C MET A 1 -8.24 -3.61 19.11
N GLU A 2 -8.94 -4.45 19.87
CA GLU A 2 -9.92 -3.99 20.87
C GLU A 2 -9.34 -3.54 22.22
N LYS A 3 -8.27 -4.19 22.73
CA LYS A 3 -7.82 -3.93 24.12
C LYS A 3 -7.38 -2.50 24.41
N ASP A 4 -6.94 -1.74 23.40
CA ASP A 4 -6.43 -0.38 23.62
C ASP A 4 -7.50 0.73 23.47
N ILE A 5 -8.64 0.45 22.83
CA ILE A 5 -9.63 1.49 22.47
C ILE A 5 -10.98 1.31 23.21
N GLN A 6 -11.22 0.16 23.86
CA GLN A 6 -12.48 -0.14 24.58
C GLN A 6 -13.74 0.16 23.75
N ALA A 7 -13.71 -0.18 22.46
CA ALA A 7 -14.84 -0.02 21.55
C ALA A 7 -15.60 -1.34 21.39
N ASP A 8 -16.92 -1.27 21.32
CA ASP A 8 -17.78 -2.41 21.01
C ASP A 8 -17.93 -2.60 19.48
N ILE A 9 -17.99 -3.85 19.04
CA ILE A 9 -18.20 -4.25 17.64
C ILE A 9 -19.49 -5.06 17.55
N VAL A 10 -20.31 -4.75 16.55
CA VAL A 10 -21.54 -5.50 16.26
C VAL A 10 -21.55 -5.90 14.79
N MET A 11 -21.64 -7.20 14.54
CA MET A 11 -21.98 -7.72 13.22
C MET A 11 -23.42 -8.22 13.21
N MET A 12 -24.26 -7.57 12.41
CA MET A 12 -25.69 -7.90 12.31
C MET A 12 -25.92 -9.33 11.82
N ASP A 13 -25.04 -9.82 10.95
CA ASP A 13 -25.15 -11.16 10.35
C ASP A 13 -24.55 -12.27 11.23
N ILE A 14 -23.76 -11.91 12.25
CA ILE A 14 -23.14 -12.84 13.19
C ILE A 14 -23.44 -12.33 14.60
N PRO A 15 -24.66 -12.57 15.12
CA PRO A 15 -25.07 -12.05 16.42
C PRO A 15 -24.13 -12.46 17.57
N LEU A 16 -23.43 -13.59 17.44
CA LEU A 16 -22.43 -14.07 18.40
C LEU A 16 -21.21 -13.14 18.55
N LEU A 17 -20.97 -12.26 17.58
CA LEU A 17 -19.92 -11.24 17.59
C LEU A 17 -20.44 -9.87 18.03
N ASP A 18 -21.65 -9.80 18.60
CA ASP A 18 -22.14 -8.59 19.24
C ASP A 18 -21.52 -8.44 20.64
N THR A 19 -20.44 -7.67 20.73
CA THR A 19 -19.74 -7.43 22.00
C THR A 19 -20.54 -6.54 22.96
N THR A 20 -21.65 -5.93 22.53
CA THR A 20 -22.52 -5.12 23.38
C THR A 20 -23.42 -5.97 24.28
N GLN A 21 -23.78 -7.18 23.84
CA GLN A 21 -24.79 -8.03 24.49
C GLN A 21 -24.19 -9.17 25.34
N TYR A 22 -23.08 -9.78 24.90
CA TYR A 22 -22.51 -10.99 25.52
C TYR A 22 -21.32 -10.69 26.45
N LYS A 23 -21.57 -9.94 27.53
CA LYS A 23 -20.55 -9.55 28.53
C LYS A 23 -20.26 -10.60 29.60
N ASP A 24 -20.75 -11.82 29.44
CA ASP A 24 -20.37 -12.94 30.29
C ASP A 24 -19.01 -13.52 29.85
N ARG A 25 -18.30 -14.17 30.79
CA ARG A 25 -16.93 -14.66 30.54
C ARG A 25 -16.84 -15.64 29.38
N LEU A 26 -17.90 -16.41 29.12
CA LEU A 26 -17.97 -17.35 28.01
C LEU A 26 -18.22 -16.65 26.67
N GLY A 27 -19.16 -15.69 26.62
CA GLY A 27 -19.45 -14.92 25.42
C GLY A 27 -18.25 -14.09 24.95
N THR A 28 -17.56 -13.41 25.88
CA THR A 28 -16.32 -12.68 25.56
C THR A 28 -15.24 -13.60 25.01
N PHE A 29 -15.08 -14.80 25.61
CA PHE A 29 -14.09 -15.77 25.14
C PHE A 29 -14.39 -16.29 23.71
N ILE A 30 -15.66 -16.55 23.40
CA ILE A 30 -16.07 -16.99 22.07
C ILE A 30 -15.87 -15.88 21.04
N ALA A 31 -16.23 -14.64 21.38
CA ALA A 31 -16.01 -13.48 20.51
C ALA A 31 -14.52 -13.28 20.20
N ASP A 32 -13.65 -13.34 21.22
CA ASP A 32 -12.20 -13.25 21.07
C ASP A 32 -11.66 -14.35 20.15
N LEU A 33 -12.12 -15.59 20.30
CA LEU A 33 -11.69 -16.72 19.47
C LEU A 33 -12.08 -16.52 18.00
N VAL A 34 -13.33 -16.11 17.75
CA VAL A 34 -13.80 -15.89 16.38
C VAL A 34 -13.05 -14.71 15.75
N LEU A 35 -12.79 -13.63 16.48
CA LEU A 35 -12.00 -12.50 15.99
C LEU A 35 -10.56 -12.92 15.64
N GLN A 36 -9.94 -13.80 16.44
CA GLN A 36 -8.63 -14.36 16.14
C GLN A 36 -8.64 -15.17 14.83
N ILE A 37 -9.65 -16.03 14.64
CA ILE A 37 -9.79 -16.82 13.40
C ILE A 37 -9.96 -15.89 12.19
N LEU A 38 -10.84 -14.89 12.28
CA LEU A 38 -11.06 -13.92 11.21
C LEU A 38 -9.80 -13.11 10.89
N SER A 39 -9.04 -12.72 11.92
CA SER A 39 -7.77 -12.01 11.76
C SER A 39 -6.73 -12.87 11.03
N TRP A 40 -6.65 -14.15 11.40
CA TRP A 40 -5.77 -15.11 10.75
C TRP A 40 -6.16 -15.35 9.28
N MET A 41 -7.44 -15.57 9.00
CA MET A 41 -7.95 -15.72 7.63
C MET A 41 -7.68 -14.48 6.77
N ALA A 42 -7.89 -13.29 7.33
CA ALA A 42 -7.61 -12.03 6.63
C ALA A 42 -6.12 -11.88 6.30
N GLN A 43 -5.24 -12.29 7.23
CA GLN A 43 -3.80 -12.27 7.01
C GLN A 43 -3.37 -13.30 5.95
N GLU A 44 -3.90 -14.52 6.01
CA GLU A 44 -3.65 -15.57 5.01
C GLU A 44 -4.09 -15.12 3.60
N GLU A 45 -5.28 -14.53 3.48
CA GLU A 45 -5.76 -14.00 2.20
C GLU A 45 -4.83 -12.91 1.67
N ARG A 46 -4.41 -11.99 2.54
CA ARG A 46 -3.51 -10.90 2.18
C ARG A 46 -2.17 -11.43 1.64
N ASP A 47 -1.63 -12.47 2.27
CA ASP A 47 -0.38 -13.10 1.85
C ASP A 47 -0.56 -13.85 0.53
N ARG A 48 -1.70 -14.51 0.32
CA ARG A 48 -2.04 -15.15 -0.95
C ARG A 48 -2.18 -14.15 -2.10
N ILE A 49 -2.81 -13.00 -1.87
CA ILE A 49 -2.92 -11.92 -2.86
C ILE A 49 -1.53 -11.39 -3.23
N ARG A 50 -0.68 -11.12 -2.23
CA ARG A 50 0.69 -10.63 -2.47
C ARG A 50 1.56 -11.64 -3.21
N LYS A 51 1.44 -12.91 -2.89
CA LYS A 51 2.16 -13.99 -3.59
C LYS A 51 1.79 -13.99 -5.07
N ARG A 52 0.49 -14.01 -5.39
CA ARG A 52 0.01 -13.95 -6.77
C ARG A 52 0.39 -12.66 -7.49
N GLN A 53 0.39 -11.52 -6.79
CA GLN A 53 0.85 -10.26 -7.35
C GLN A 53 2.32 -10.32 -7.74
N ARG A 54 3.17 -10.90 -6.88
CA ARG A 54 4.60 -11.09 -7.17
C ARG A 54 4.80 -12.00 -8.38
N GLU A 55 4.13 -13.16 -8.40
CA GLU A 55 4.15 -14.07 -9.54
C GLU A 55 3.75 -13.36 -10.85
N GLY A 56 2.73 -12.50 -10.80
CA GLY A 56 2.30 -11.70 -11.95
C GLY A 56 3.33 -10.64 -12.38
N ILE A 57 4.02 -10.00 -11.43
CA ILE A 57 5.10 -9.05 -11.71
C ILE A 57 6.29 -9.77 -12.34
N ASP A 58 6.67 -10.93 -11.82
CA ASP A 58 7.80 -11.72 -12.33
C ASP A 58 7.56 -12.12 -13.78
N VAL A 59 6.36 -12.64 -14.11
CA VAL A 59 5.96 -12.96 -15.49
C VAL A 59 5.97 -11.72 -16.40
N ALA A 60 5.58 -10.56 -15.89
CA ALA A 60 5.60 -9.32 -16.67
C ALA A 60 7.03 -8.81 -16.91
N LEU A 61 7.92 -8.92 -15.92
CA LEU A 61 9.34 -8.60 -16.06
C LEU A 61 10.04 -9.53 -17.06
N GLU A 62 9.74 -10.83 -17.05
CA GLU A 62 10.21 -11.79 -18.05
C GLU A 62 9.77 -11.43 -19.47
N LYS A 63 8.58 -10.85 -19.61
CA LYS A 63 8.04 -10.32 -20.88
C LYS A 63 8.60 -8.94 -21.26
N GLY A 64 9.50 -8.37 -20.45
CA GLY A 64 10.12 -7.07 -20.70
C GLY A 64 9.26 -5.86 -20.32
N VAL A 65 8.20 -6.03 -19.52
CA VAL A 65 7.40 -4.90 -19.02
C VAL A 65 8.24 -4.06 -18.07
N VAL A 66 8.38 -2.76 -18.38
CA VAL A 66 9.08 -1.80 -17.52
C VAL A 66 8.10 -1.22 -16.50
N PHE A 67 8.28 -1.56 -15.24
CA PHE A 67 7.52 -1.00 -14.13
C PHE A 67 8.17 0.27 -13.55
N GLY A 68 7.39 1.06 -12.81
CA GLY A 68 7.84 2.30 -12.17
C GLY A 68 7.61 3.54 -13.04
N ARG A 69 8.15 4.67 -12.58
CA ARG A 69 8.02 5.94 -13.31
C ARG A 69 8.83 5.88 -14.60
N SER A 70 8.17 6.10 -15.74
CA SER A 70 8.85 6.22 -17.03
C SER A 70 9.95 7.27 -16.96
N LYS A 71 11.15 6.92 -17.44
CA LYS A 71 12.25 7.88 -17.55
C LYS A 71 11.85 8.95 -18.56
N LYS A 72 11.91 10.22 -18.16
CA LYS A 72 11.88 11.32 -19.13
C LYS A 72 13.17 11.23 -19.94
N GLN A 73 13.05 11.21 -21.25
CA GLN A 73 14.23 11.31 -22.11
C GLN A 73 14.85 12.69 -21.92
N ALA A 74 16.18 12.74 -21.93
CA ALA A 74 16.90 14.00 -21.99
C ALA A 74 16.56 14.65 -23.33
N THR A 75 15.87 15.78 -23.30
CA THR A 75 15.60 16.60 -24.49
C THR A 75 16.92 17.07 -25.10
N ASP A 76 16.94 17.28 -26.42
CA ASP A 76 18.07 17.94 -27.09
C ASP A 76 18.36 19.27 -26.36
N GLY A 77 19.60 19.45 -25.89
CA GLY A 77 20.00 20.60 -25.06
C GLY A 77 20.06 20.33 -23.55
N PHE A 78 19.65 19.15 -23.05
CA PHE A 78 19.77 18.80 -21.63
C PHE A 78 21.20 18.93 -21.11
N ASN A 79 22.17 18.39 -21.84
CA ASN A 79 23.58 18.42 -21.43
C ASN A 79 24.14 19.86 -21.38
N GLU A 80 23.72 20.71 -22.31
CA GLU A 80 24.17 22.10 -22.37
C GLU A 80 23.62 22.92 -21.20
N ILE A 81 22.30 22.83 -20.95
CA ILE A 81 21.65 23.49 -19.83
C ILE A 81 22.14 22.92 -18.49
N TYR A 82 22.39 21.62 -18.41
CA TYR A 82 22.93 20.97 -17.22
C TYR A 82 24.35 21.45 -16.90
N THR A 83 25.18 21.68 -17.91
CA THR A 83 26.54 22.22 -17.73
C THR A 83 26.50 23.65 -17.20
N ARG A 84 25.60 24.49 -17.71
CA ARG A 84 25.36 25.86 -17.24
C ARG A 84 24.78 25.93 -15.81
N LYS A 85 24.20 24.84 -15.31
CA LYS A 85 23.75 24.74 -13.91
C LYS A 85 24.90 24.80 -12.89
N ALA A 86 26.15 24.59 -13.30
CA ALA A 86 27.34 24.60 -12.43
C ALA A 86 27.76 26.01 -11.95
N GLY A 87 26.83 26.97 -11.88
CA GLY A 87 27.06 28.32 -11.36
C GLY A 87 26.29 29.42 -12.09
N GLU A 88 25.80 29.18 -13.31
CA GLU A 88 25.20 30.21 -14.16
C GLU A 88 23.66 30.19 -14.17
N LEU A 89 23.04 29.03 -13.91
CA LEU A 89 21.59 28.86 -13.98
C LEU A 89 21.03 28.14 -12.75
N THR A 90 19.93 28.68 -12.21
CA THR A 90 19.21 28.00 -11.13
C THR A 90 18.45 26.79 -11.65
N ALA A 91 18.27 25.77 -10.81
CA ALA A 91 17.57 24.54 -11.19
C ALA A 91 16.14 24.80 -11.72
N VAL A 92 15.45 25.82 -11.19
CA VAL A 92 14.10 26.20 -11.64
C VAL A 92 14.12 26.80 -13.04
N LYS A 93 15.09 27.67 -13.35
CA LYS A 93 15.25 28.24 -14.70
C LYS A 93 15.64 27.16 -15.71
N ALA A 94 16.55 26.27 -15.34
CA ALA A 94 16.94 25.13 -16.17
C ALA A 94 15.75 24.22 -16.52
N MET A 95 14.88 23.92 -15.55
CA MET A 95 13.67 23.12 -15.79
C MET A 95 12.66 23.84 -16.70
N GLY A 96 12.52 25.16 -16.54
CA GLY A 96 11.72 25.99 -17.46
C GLY A 96 12.25 25.99 -18.89
N GLU A 97 13.57 26.13 -19.08
CA GLU A 97 14.21 26.10 -20.41
C GLU A 97 14.13 24.72 -21.07
N LEU A 98 14.23 23.64 -20.29
CA LEU A 98 14.08 22.26 -20.79
C LEU A 98 12.62 21.84 -20.97
N ASN A 99 11.66 22.68 -20.56
CA ASN A 99 10.22 22.41 -20.54
C ASN A 99 9.87 21.11 -19.78
N VAL A 100 10.64 20.83 -18.71
CA VAL A 100 10.50 19.63 -17.89
C VAL A 100 9.98 20.02 -16.51
N ASN A 101 8.70 19.77 -16.25
CA ASN A 101 8.10 19.85 -14.90
C ASN A 101 8.30 18.57 -14.07
#